data_AF-A0A833HDF3-F1
#
_entry.id   AF-A0A833HDF3-F1
#
_cell.length_a   1.000
_cell.length_b   1.000
_cell.length_c   1.000
_cell.angle_alpha   90.00
_cell.angle_beta   90.00
_cell.angle_gamma   90.00
#
_symmetry.space_group_name_H-M   'P 1'
#
loop_
_entity.id
_entity.type
_entity.pdbx_description
1 polymer ?
#
loop_
_entity_poly.entity_id
_entity_poly.type
_entity_poly.pdbx_seq_one_letter_code
_entity_poly.pdbx_strand_id
1 'polypeptide(L)'
;MRNFATPYLPLDPDLPLDDMMRQWPSTIPVMLRHRFLCVGCPIAPFHTLLDACREHGADLDAVTKDIEEVVGGSVPPPAAGTVRSRGSRRSASGGGGR
;
A
#
# COMPACT_ATOMS: atom_id res chain seq x y z
N MET A 1 12.42 -23.16 11.01
CA MET A 1 13.16 -22.18 10.18
C MET A 1 12.24 -21.72 9.06
N ARG A 2 11.87 -20.44 9.00
CA ARG A 2 11.12 -19.89 7.85
C ARG A 2 12.10 -19.08 7.01
N ASN A 3 12.34 -19.54 5.79
CA ASN A 3 13.14 -18.87 4.77
C ASN A 3 12.52 -17.50 4.45
N PHE A 4 13.30 -16.43 4.61
CA PHE A 4 12.97 -15.06 4.19
C PHE A 4 13.43 -14.76 2.76
N ALA A 5 13.45 -15.78 1.90
CA ALA A 5 13.87 -15.64 0.51
C ALA A 5 12.64 -15.75 -0.40
N THR A 6 11.87 -14.67 -0.49
CA THR A 6 11.01 -14.43 -1.65
C THR A 6 11.63 -13.25 -2.40
N PRO A 7 12.24 -13.45 -3.57
CA PRO A 7 12.74 -12.35 -4.36
C PRO A 7 11.52 -11.65 -4.99
N TYR A 8 11.23 -10.42 -4.56
CA TYR A 8 10.48 -9.43 -5.36
C TYR A 8 9.20 -9.94 -6.07
N LEU A 9 8.40 -10.80 -5.43
CA LEU A 9 7.07 -11.17 -5.93
C LEU A 9 6.11 -9.96 -5.76
N PRO A 10 5.10 -9.84 -6.62
CA PRO A 10 4.37 -8.60 -6.90
C PRO A 10 3.90 -7.93 -5.62
N LEU A 11 4.01 -6.61 -5.60
CA LEU A 11 3.56 -5.79 -4.48
C LEU A 11 2.16 -6.22 -4.06
N ASP A 12 2.02 -6.62 -2.80
CA ASP A 12 0.72 -7.03 -2.26
C ASP A 12 -0.20 -5.79 -2.27
N PRO A 13 -1.27 -5.77 -3.09
CA PRO A 13 -2.15 -4.62 -3.17
C PRO A 13 -2.97 -4.42 -1.88
N ASP A 14 -3.03 -5.44 -1.01
CA ASP A 14 -3.64 -5.36 0.32
C ASP A 14 -2.65 -4.83 1.38
N LEU A 15 -1.40 -4.51 1.01
CA LEU A 15 -0.43 -3.90 1.91
C LEU A 15 -0.90 -2.48 2.31
N PRO A 16 -0.96 -2.15 3.62
CA PRO A 16 -1.26 -0.80 4.05
C PRO A 16 -0.24 0.20 3.50
N LEU A 17 -0.72 1.36 3.03
CA LEU A 17 0.12 2.41 2.45
C LEU A 17 1.15 2.92 3.47
N ASP A 18 0.80 2.99 4.76
CA ASP A 18 1.75 3.36 5.82
C ASP A 18 2.92 2.37 5.94
N ASP A 19 2.63 1.07 5.91
CA ASP A 19 3.66 0.03 5.97
C ASP A 19 4.54 0.08 4.71
N MET A 20 3.94 0.25 3.54
CA MET A 20 4.68 0.40 2.28
C MET A 20 5.61 1.62 2.30
N MET A 21 5.12 2.80 2.71
CA MET A 21 5.93 4.02 2.76
C MET A 21 7.04 3.96 3.82
N ARG A 22 6.81 3.26 4.94
CA ARG A 22 7.84 3.01 5.96
C ARG A 22 8.91 2.06 5.46
N GLN A 23 8.50 1.00 4.76
CA GLN A 23 9.39 -0.03 4.24
C GLN A 23 10.20 0.49 3.04
N TRP A 24 9.58 1.32 2.20
CA TRP A 24 10.17 1.92 1.00
C TRP A 24 9.77 3.41 0.87
N PRO A 25 10.52 4.34 1.48
CA PRO A 25 10.23 5.77 1.37
C PRO A 25 10.30 6.32 -0.07
N SER A 26 11.01 5.63 -0.97
CA SER A 26 11.06 5.93 -2.41
C SER A 26 9.71 5.81 -3.12
N THR A 27 8.71 5.20 -2.48
CA THR A 27 7.34 5.08 -3.00
C THR A 27 6.50 6.34 -2.77
N ILE A 28 6.89 7.22 -1.82
CA ILE A 28 6.16 8.45 -1.51
C ILE A 28 5.99 9.36 -2.75
N PRO A 29 7.04 9.64 -3.55
CA PRO A 29 6.90 10.42 -4.77
C PRO A 29 5.94 9.79 -5.79
N VAL A 30 5.86 8.45 -5.85
CA VAL A 30 4.94 7.73 -6.75
C VAL A 30 3.49 7.97 -6.29
N MET A 31 3.20 7.81 -5.00
CA MET A 31 1.86 8.08 -4.45
C MET A 31 1.41 9.53 -4.70
N LEU A 32 2.32 10.49 -4.55
CA LEU A 32 2.02 11.91 -4.81
C LEU A 32 1.72 12.18 -6.29
N ARG A 33 2.42 11.52 -7.23
CA ARG A 33 2.13 11.62 -8.68
C ARG A 33 0.74 11.09 -9.02
N HIS A 34 0.35 9.99 -8.38
CA HIS A 34 -0.99 9.39 -8.50
C HIS A 34 -2.06 10.09 -7.65
N ARG A 35 -1.71 11.22 -7.00
CA ARG A 35 -2.60 12.05 -6.17
C ARG A 35 -3.24 11.33 -4.99
N PHE A 36 -2.58 10.31 -4.47
CA PHE A 36 -3.05 9.66 -3.24
C PHE A 36 -2.87 10.62 -2.06
N LEU A 37 -3.99 10.96 -1.41
CA LEU A 37 -4.03 11.92 -0.30
C LEU A 37 -3.61 11.31 1.05
N CYS A 38 -3.33 10.01 1.06
CA CYS A 38 -2.97 9.25 2.26
C CYS A 38 -1.55 9.54 2.77
N VAL A 39 -0.68 10.19 2.00
CA VAL A 39 0.69 10.51 2.41
C VAL A 39 0.66 11.47 3.61
N GLY A 40 1.07 10.99 4.79
CA GLY A 40 1.06 11.76 6.04
C GLY A 40 -0.29 11.83 6.75
N CYS A 41 -1.32 11.14 6.26
CA CYS A 41 -2.62 11.06 6.92
C CYS A 41 -2.59 9.98 8.03
N PRO A 42 -3.10 10.25 9.25
CA PRO A 42 -3.17 9.23 10.31
C PRO A 42 -4.08 8.04 9.97
N ILE A 43 -4.87 8.12 8.89
CA ILE A 43 -5.73 7.03 8.40
C ILE A 43 -4.96 6.07 7.48
N ALA A 44 -3.77 6.43 6.98
CA ALA A 44 -2.96 5.60 6.08
C ALA A 44 -2.71 4.14 6.54
N PRO A 45 -2.57 3.82 7.85
CA PRO A 45 -2.45 2.44 8.31
C PRO A 45 -3.70 1.57 8.09
N PHE A 46 -4.83 2.18 7.72
CA PHE A 46 -6.09 1.52 7.44
C PHE A 46 -6.44 1.51 5.95
N HIS A 47 -5.58 2.06 5.10
CA HIS A 47 -5.82 2.24 3.69
C HIS A 47 -4.80 1.41 2.90
N THR A 48 -5.28 0.42 2.15
CA THR A 48 -4.43 -0.41 1.29
C THR A 48 -4.15 0.29 -0.04
N LEU A 49 -3.18 -0.21 -0.80
CA LEU A 49 -2.94 0.26 -2.16
C LEU A 49 -4.19 0.09 -3.04
N LEU A 50 -4.87 -1.04 -2.89
CA LEU A 50 -6.13 -1.33 -3.59
C LEU A 50 -7.23 -0.33 -3.24
N ASP A 51 -7.39 0.00 -1.96
CA ASP A 51 -8.40 0.97 -1.50
C ASP A 51 -8.11 2.36 -2.07
N ALA A 52 -6.85 2.81 -2.05
CA ALA A 52 -6.46 4.10 -2.62
C ALA A 52 -6.71 4.15 -4.13
N CYS A 53 -6.40 3.09 -4.87
CA CYS A 53 -6.67 3.03 -6.30
C CYS A 53 -8.18 3.15 -6.59
N ARG A 54 -9.01 2.44 -5.81
CA ARG A 54 -10.48 2.50 -5.93
C ARG A 54 -11.04 3.88 -5.60
N GLU A 55 -10.57 4.52 -4.53
CA GLU A 55 -11.09 5.81 -4.07
C GLU A 55 -10.65 6.96 -5.00
N HIS A 56 -9.42 6.91 -5.50
CA HIS A 56 -8.85 7.96 -6.36
C HIS A 56 -9.02 7.69 -7.87
N GLY A 57 -9.61 6.56 -8.26
CA GLY A 57 -9.79 6.17 -9.66
C GLY A 57 -8.46 5.92 -10.40
N ALA A 58 -7.43 5.47 -9.68
CA ALA A 58 -6.15 5.13 -10.27
C ALA A 58 -6.13 3.68 -10.76
N ASP A 59 -5.35 3.43 -11.81
CA ASP A 59 -5.12 2.09 -12.35
C ASP A 59 -4.12 1.35 -11.45
N LEU A 60 -4.57 0.26 -10.82
CA LEU A 60 -3.76 -0.52 -9.89
C LEU A 60 -2.51 -1.11 -10.56
N ASP A 61 -2.61 -1.57 -11.80
CA ASP A 61 -1.49 -2.16 -12.52
C ASP A 61 -0.45 -1.10 -12.86
N ALA A 62 -0.90 0.08 -13.29
CA ALA A 62 -0.01 1.21 -13.57
C ALA A 62 0.72 1.68 -12.30
N VAL A 63 -0.01 1.83 -11.20
CA VAL A 63 0.57 2.25 -9.91
C VAL A 63 1.55 1.19 -9.40
N THR A 64 1.19 -0.09 -9.44
CA THR A 64 2.04 -1.19 -8.97
C THR A 64 3.35 -1.23 -9.75
N LYS A 65 3.31 -1.07 -11.07
CA LYS A 65 4.50 -1.03 -11.92
C LYS A 65 5.44 0.14 -11.55
N ASP A 66 4.89 1.33 -11.35
CA ASP A 66 5.69 2.51 -10.94
C ASP A 66 6.34 2.30 -9.57
N ILE A 67 5.64 1.62 -8.66
CA ILE A 67 6.19 1.30 -7.33
C ILE A 67 7.28 0.24 -7.44
N GLU A 68 7.07 -0.82 -8.23
CA GLU A 68 8.07 -1.87 -8.46
C GLU A 68 9.38 -1.30 -9.05
N GLU A 69 9.29 -0.32 -9.96
CA GLU A 69 10.45 0.35 -10.55
C GLU A 69 11.30 1.06 -9.49
N VAL A 70 10.67 1.76 -8.53
CA VAL A 70 11.40 2.49 -7.47
C VAL A 70 11.82 1.60 -6.30
N VAL A 71 11.16 0.46 -6.10
CA VAL A 71 11.50 -0.52 -5.06
C VAL A 71 12.64 -1.43 -5.50
N GLY A 72 12.68 -1.85 -6.78
CA GLY A 72 13.74 -2.70 -7.35
C GLY A 72 15.15 -2.12 -7.26
N GLY A 73 15.28 -0.81 -7.03
CA GLY A 73 16.55 -0.13 -6.76
C GLY A 73 16.92 -0.01 -5.28
N SER A 74 16.05 -0.41 -4.34
CA SER A 74 16.23 -0.19 -2.90
C SER A 74 16.28 -1.51 -2.13
N VAL A 75 17.37 -1.72 -1.37
CA VAL A 75 17.41 -2.78 -0.36
C VAL A 75 16.57 -2.31 0.84
N PRO A 76 15.51 -3.02 1.24
CA PRO A 76 14.76 -2.64 2.42
C PRO A 76 15.64 -2.77 3.67
N PRO A 77 15.62 -1.81 4.62
CA PRO A 77 16.23 -2.00 5.93
C PRO A 77 15.53 -3.17 6.66
N PRO A 78 16.26 -3.97 7.47
CA PRO A 78 15.70 -5.15 8.10
C PRO A 78 14.54 -4.79 9.05
N ALA A 79 13.34 -5.21 8.64
CA ALA A 79 12.08 -5.32 9.37
C ALA A 79 11.46 -4.03 9.94
N ALA A 80 10.55 -3.42 9.17
CA ALA A 80 9.52 -2.53 9.71
C ALA A 80 8.19 -3.28 9.85
N GLY A 81 7.91 -3.74 11.07
CA GLY A 81 6.53 -3.90 11.58
C GLY A 81 5.78 -5.16 11.15
N THR A 82 5.58 -6.08 12.09
CA THR A 82 4.65 -7.20 11.98
C THR A 82 3.24 -6.71 11.66
N VAL A 83 2.77 -6.99 10.43
CA VAL A 83 1.39 -6.72 10.00
C VAL A 83 0.43 -7.30 11.05
N ARG A 84 -0.18 -6.42 11.85
CA ARG A 84 -1.22 -6.84 12.78
C ARG A 84 -2.46 -7.01 11.94
N SER A 85 -2.70 -8.24 11.50
CA SER A 85 -3.95 -8.71 10.91
C SER A 85 -5.14 -8.24 11.76
N ARG A 86 -5.68 -7.05 11.45
CA ARG A 86 -6.94 -6.56 11.99
C ARG A 86 -7.95 -6.69 10.88
N GLY A 87 -8.89 -7.60 11.13
CA GLY A 87 -9.80 -8.17 10.16
C GLY A 87 -10.39 -7.18 9.17
N SER A 88 -10.35 -7.60 7.91
CA SER A 88 -11.32 -7.31 6.86
C SER A 88 -12.70 -6.97 7.44
N ARG A 89 -12.94 -5.69 7.71
CA ARG A 89 -14.30 -5.17 7.79
C ARG A 89 -14.64 -4.79 6.36
N ARG A 90 -15.29 -5.72 5.68
CA ARG A 90 -15.96 -5.47 4.41
C ARG A 90 -16.70 -4.14 4.51
N SER A 91 -16.39 -3.20 3.63
CA SER A 91 -17.14 -1.96 3.46
C SER A 91 -18.60 -2.31 3.18
N ALA A 92 -19.47 -2.13 4.18
CA ALA A 92 -20.90 -2.14 3.98
C ALA A 92 -21.29 -0.77 3.43
N SER A 93 -21.39 -0.66 2.10
CA SER A 93 -22.17 0.38 1.46
C SER A 93 -23.64 0.12 1.76
N GLY A 94 -24.18 0.78 2.78
CA GLY A 94 -25.60 0.78 3.11
C GLY A 94 -26.15 2.20 3.07
N GLY A 95 -26.52 2.66 1.87
CA GLY A 95 -27.31 3.87 1.69
C GLY A 95 -28.81 3.65 1.96
N GLY A 96 -29.50 4.73 2.29
CA GLY A 96 -30.96 4.79 2.48
C GLY A 96 -31.28 5.30 3.90
N GLY A 97 -31.60 6.57 4.14
CA GLY A 97 -32.48 7.42 3.36
C GLY A 97 -33.91 7.22 3.84
N ARG A 98 -34.29 7.94 4.90
CA ARG A 98 -35.59 8.58 5.21
C ARG A 98 -35.55 9.13 6.62
#